data_AF-A0A1C6P0T0-F1
#
_entry.id   AF-A0A1C6P0T0-F1
#
_cell.length_a   1.000
_cell.length_b   1.000
_cell.length_c   1.000
_cell.angle_alpha   90.00
_cell.angle_beta   90.00
_cell.angle_gamma   90.00
#
_symmetry.space_group_name_H-M   'P 1'
#
loop_
_entity.id
_entity.type
_entity.pdbx_description
1 polymer ?
#
loop_
_entity_poly.entity_id
_entity_poly.type
_entity_poly.pdbx_seq_one_letter_code
_entity_poly.pdbx_strand_id
1 'polypeptide(L)'
;MTAFLKSFIGGVVLVVMLTACGGGSNGGSGFFGAGTGSSAPSTGSSTDSSSSSSSGTSPTAPGSLSLSQQIEQLERKGGYPTLDRSSDIAGPDANKNGVRDDIEAWIGTLDVTEPQRKALMQDARALQQTLIVDLTDKAAVQQAGEKIMAAVNCGGDRFTPYAQFSKLGGKIEAMTANTRQRAERYMQYNKARSGSSTTLPSYDTCEP
;
A
#
# COMPACT_ATOMS: atom_id res chain seq x y z
N MET A 1 20.09 -61.60 -3.22
CA MET A 1 21.55 -61.56 -3.49
C MET A 1 21.99 -60.11 -3.50
N THR A 2 23.08 -59.85 -2.79
CA THR A 2 23.95 -58.65 -2.81
C THR A 2 23.39 -57.30 -2.34
N ALA A 3 23.74 -57.01 -1.09
CA ALA A 3 23.78 -55.72 -0.42
C ALA A 3 25.05 -54.91 -0.79
N PHE A 4 25.02 -53.59 -0.53
CA PHE A 4 26.11 -52.69 -0.06
C PHE A 4 25.44 -51.31 0.14
N LEU A 5 25.20 -50.73 1.32
CA LEU A 5 25.94 -50.52 2.57
C LEU A 5 27.16 -49.58 2.43
N LYS A 6 26.98 -48.27 2.73
CA LYS A 6 27.64 -47.52 3.84
C LYS A 6 27.67 -46.00 3.61
N SER A 7 27.11 -45.25 4.58
CA SER A 7 27.82 -44.41 5.58
C SER A 7 28.90 -43.43 5.09
N PHE A 8 29.14 -42.25 5.66
CA PHE A 8 28.99 -41.73 7.03
C PHE A 8 29.44 -40.24 7.03
N ILE A 9 29.16 -39.54 8.14
CA ILE A 9 29.92 -38.40 8.73
C ILE A 9 29.42 -36.98 8.41
N GLY A 10 28.88 -36.35 9.46
CA GLY A 10 29.61 -35.26 10.12
C GLY A 10 28.98 -33.88 10.00
N GLY A 11 28.15 -33.53 10.97
CA GLY A 11 27.72 -32.16 11.17
C GLY A 11 28.83 -31.27 11.73
N VAL A 12 28.70 -29.97 11.49
CA VAL A 12 29.13 -28.93 12.42
C VAL A 12 28.04 -27.84 12.40
N VAL A 13 27.31 -27.76 13.50
CA VAL A 13 26.53 -26.61 13.91
C VAL A 13 27.53 -25.53 14.30
N LEU A 14 27.56 -24.40 13.59
CA LEU A 14 28.29 -23.22 14.02
C LEU A 14 27.30 -22.24 14.67
N VAL A 15 27.49 -22.08 15.98
CA VAL A 15 26.79 -21.16 16.86
C VAL A 15 27.27 -19.72 16.64
N VAL A 16 26.29 -18.81 16.62
CA VAL A 16 26.27 -17.36 16.86
C VAL A 16 27.54 -16.70 17.42
N MET A 17 27.93 -15.58 16.81
CA MET A 17 28.57 -14.45 17.52
C MET A 17 27.91 -13.13 17.12
N LEU A 18 27.05 -12.61 17.99
CA LEU A 18 26.70 -11.18 18.05
C LEU A 18 27.92 -10.45 18.64
N THR A 19 28.47 -9.49 17.91
CA THR A 19 29.34 -8.46 18.48
C THR A 19 28.74 -7.09 18.30
N ALA A 20 28.65 -6.41 19.45
CA ALA A 20 28.12 -5.09 19.70
C ALA A 20 28.67 -3.99 18.78
N CYS A 21 27.83 -3.02 18.46
CA CYS A 21 28.27 -1.64 18.28
C CYS A 21 27.79 -0.85 19.52
N GLY A 22 28.68 -0.75 20.50
CA GLY A 22 28.48 0.03 21.72
C GLY A 22 28.50 1.53 21.42
N GLY A 23 27.63 2.24 22.13
CA GLY A 23 27.65 3.69 22.20
C GLY A 23 28.92 4.21 22.88
N GLY A 24 29.45 5.30 22.32
CA GLY A 24 30.51 6.10 22.89
C GLY A 24 29.99 7.50 23.22
N SER A 25 29.98 7.80 24.51
CA SER A 25 29.68 9.09 25.13
C SER A 25 30.70 10.18 24.78
N ASN A 26 30.22 11.42 24.66
CA ASN A 26 30.89 12.68 25.02
C ASN A 26 29.86 13.81 24.79
N GLY A 27 29.56 14.73 25.69
CA GLY A 27 30.06 15.05 27.01
C GLY A 27 29.46 16.39 27.44
N GLY A 28 29.20 16.54 28.74
CA GLY A 28 29.26 17.80 29.47
C GLY A 28 28.23 18.89 29.18
N SER A 29 27.28 19.09 30.09
CA SER A 29 27.46 20.02 31.23
C SER A 29 26.15 20.12 32.00
N GLY A 30 26.24 19.86 33.31
CA GLY A 30 25.10 19.92 34.21
C GLY A 30 24.70 21.34 34.57
N PHE A 31 23.45 21.49 34.95
CA PHE A 31 23.05 22.52 35.88
C PHE A 31 21.96 21.94 36.80
N PHE A 32 22.27 21.92 38.10
CA PHE A 32 21.37 21.52 39.17
C PHE A 32 20.36 22.63 39.46
N GLY A 33 19.13 22.28 39.82
CA GLY A 33 18.17 23.26 40.33
C GLY A 33 16.80 22.66 40.63
N ALA A 34 16.67 21.99 41.77
CA ALA A 34 15.38 21.73 42.39
C ALA A 34 14.83 23.03 42.99
N GLY A 35 13.55 23.33 42.76
CA GLY A 35 12.88 24.48 43.34
C GLY A 35 11.37 24.42 43.15
N THR A 36 10.67 24.10 44.23
CA THR A 36 9.21 24.09 44.42
C THR A 36 8.58 25.48 44.37
N GLY A 37 7.35 25.63 43.88
CA GLY A 37 6.55 26.85 44.10
C GLY A 37 5.30 26.98 43.23
N SER A 38 4.16 27.24 43.87
CA SER A 38 2.79 27.17 43.33
C SER A 38 2.27 28.45 42.61
N SER A 39 1.18 28.26 41.86
CA SER A 39 0.02 29.15 41.67
C SER A 39 -0.01 30.24 40.57
N ALA A 40 -0.83 29.93 39.54
CA ALA A 40 -1.96 30.72 38.99
C ALA A 40 -1.67 31.96 38.08
N PRO A 41 -2.68 32.53 37.37
CA PRO A 41 -2.80 32.44 35.92
C PRO A 41 -2.73 33.81 35.21
N SER A 42 -2.54 33.81 33.88
CA SER A 42 -2.81 35.01 33.06
C SER A 42 -3.54 34.66 31.77
N THR A 43 -4.70 35.30 31.64
CA THR A 43 -5.53 35.49 30.47
C THR A 43 -4.80 36.33 29.40
N GLY A 44 -4.97 35.99 28.12
CA GLY A 44 -4.48 36.80 27.00
C GLY A 44 -5.05 36.31 25.67
N SER A 45 -5.92 37.12 25.07
CA SER A 45 -6.77 36.86 23.91
C SER A 45 -6.04 36.79 22.56
N SER A 46 -6.69 36.06 21.65
CA SER A 46 -6.87 36.29 20.20
C SER A 46 -5.68 36.69 19.34
N THR A 47 -5.37 35.88 18.32
CA THR A 47 -5.65 36.26 16.92
C THR A 47 -5.40 35.08 15.98
N ASP A 48 -6.46 34.71 15.26
CA ASP A 48 -6.41 33.86 14.08
C ASP A 48 -5.47 34.47 13.03
N SER A 49 -4.58 33.65 12.48
CA SER A 49 -3.92 33.92 11.21
C SER A 49 -4.33 32.83 10.24
N SER A 50 -5.52 33.02 9.69
CA SER A 50 -5.97 32.47 8.42
C SER A 50 -5.06 33.03 7.31
N SER A 51 -4.10 32.22 6.87
CA SER A 51 -3.37 32.45 5.62
C SER A 51 -4.02 31.62 4.52
N SER A 52 -5.06 32.19 3.95
CA SER A 52 -5.54 31.89 2.60
C SER A 52 -4.49 32.30 1.56
N SER A 53 -4.43 31.52 0.47
CA SER A 53 -3.73 31.77 -0.81
C SER A 53 -2.31 31.23 -0.87
N SER A 54 -2.03 30.21 -1.67
CA SER A 54 -1.97 30.40 -3.12
C SER A 54 -2.06 29.06 -3.86
N SER A 55 -3.16 28.89 -4.60
CA SER A 55 -3.26 27.90 -5.67
C SER A 55 -2.28 28.31 -6.77
N GLY A 56 -1.15 27.60 -6.88
CA GLY A 56 -0.19 27.77 -7.96
C GLY A 56 -0.82 27.38 -9.30
N THR A 57 -1.47 28.34 -9.96
CA THR A 57 -1.82 28.21 -11.37
C THR A 57 -0.57 28.51 -12.17
N SER A 58 0.08 27.47 -12.69
CA SER A 58 1.17 27.61 -13.64
C SER A 58 0.62 28.22 -14.95
N PRO A 59 1.27 29.22 -15.57
CA PRO A 59 0.77 29.84 -16.78
C PRO A 59 0.87 28.85 -17.95
N THR A 60 -0.28 28.41 -18.46
CA THR A 60 -0.35 27.62 -19.71
C THR A 60 -0.26 28.60 -20.88
N ALA A 61 0.76 28.46 -21.72
CA ALA A 61 0.86 29.20 -22.97
C ALA A 61 -0.31 28.83 -23.90
N PRO A 62 -0.95 29.79 -24.58
CA PRO A 62 -2.05 29.49 -25.49
C PRO A 62 -1.54 28.63 -26.65
N GLY A 63 -1.90 27.35 -26.65
CA GLY A 63 -1.53 26.38 -27.69
C GLY A 63 -0.88 25.09 -27.20
N SER A 64 -0.45 25.00 -25.92
CA SER A 64 -0.01 23.72 -25.35
C SER A 64 -1.16 23.00 -24.65
N LEU A 65 -1.32 21.70 -24.94
CA LEU A 65 -2.25 20.83 -24.23
C LEU A 65 -1.93 20.84 -22.74
N SER A 66 -2.96 20.82 -21.90
CA SER A 66 -2.76 20.61 -20.46
C SER A 66 -2.10 19.25 -20.21
N LEU A 67 -1.44 19.06 -19.07
CA LEU A 67 -0.79 17.79 -18.74
C LEU A 67 -1.79 16.61 -18.78
N SER A 68 -3.02 16.82 -18.31
CA SER A 68 -4.10 15.82 -18.38
C SER A 68 -4.44 15.43 -19.82
N GLN A 69 -4.54 16.42 -20.72
CA GLN A 69 -4.80 16.18 -22.14
C GLN A 69 -3.63 15.46 -22.83
N GLN A 70 -2.39 15.73 -22.43
CA GLN A 70 -1.22 15.02 -22.95
C GLN A 70 -1.23 13.54 -22.53
N ILE A 71 -1.61 13.24 -21.28
CA ILE A 71 -1.73 11.87 -20.78
C ILE A 71 -2.83 11.11 -21.53
N GLU A 72 -4.01 11.71 -21.69
CA GLU A 72 -5.12 11.10 -22.45
C GLU A 72 -4.73 10.79 -23.90
N GLN A 73 -3.91 11.65 -24.53
CA GLN A 73 -3.39 11.36 -25.87
C GLN A 73 -2.41 10.18 -25.90
N LEU A 74 -1.58 10.03 -24.87
CA LEU A 74 -0.66 8.89 -24.76
C LEU A 74 -1.43 7.57 -24.52
N GLU A 75 -2.51 7.61 -23.75
CA GLU A 75 -3.43 6.48 -23.55
C GLU A 75 -4.13 6.10 -24.86
N ARG A 76 -4.66 7.08 -25.60
CA ARG A 76 -5.32 6.84 -26.91
C ARG A 76 -4.36 6.30 -27.97
N LYS A 77 -3.08 6.66 -27.89
CA LYS A 77 -2.01 6.14 -28.77
C LYS A 77 -1.58 4.72 -28.38
N GLY A 78 -2.13 4.13 -27.33
CA GLY A 78 -1.86 2.75 -26.90
C GLY A 78 -0.55 2.58 -26.14
N GLY A 79 0.13 3.68 -25.75
CA GLY A 79 1.35 3.62 -24.96
C GLY A 79 1.10 3.36 -23.46
N TYR A 80 -0.13 3.58 -23.00
CA TYR A 80 -0.53 3.48 -21.59
C TYR A 80 -1.96 2.92 -21.47
N PRO A 81 -2.27 2.18 -20.40
CA PRO A 81 -3.64 1.77 -20.11
C PRO A 81 -4.55 2.99 -19.95
N THR A 82 -5.75 2.93 -20.52
CA THR A 82 -6.77 3.96 -20.30
C THR A 82 -7.36 3.78 -18.91
N LEU A 83 -7.05 4.69 -17.99
CA LEU A 83 -7.52 4.61 -16.60
C LEU A 83 -8.82 5.38 -16.40
N ASP A 84 -9.71 4.85 -15.55
CA ASP A 84 -10.89 5.58 -15.14
C ASP A 84 -10.51 6.69 -14.14
N ARG A 85 -10.81 7.94 -14.50
CA ARG A 85 -10.56 9.14 -13.67
C ARG A 85 -11.86 9.81 -13.23
N SER A 86 -12.98 9.10 -13.29
CA SER A 86 -14.27 9.60 -12.85
C SER A 86 -14.27 9.94 -11.34
N SER A 87 -15.25 10.73 -10.91
CA SER A 87 -15.46 11.06 -9.49
C SER A 87 -16.13 9.94 -8.69
N ASP A 88 -16.57 8.86 -9.34
CA ASP A 88 -17.14 7.71 -8.67
C ASP A 88 -16.04 6.95 -7.92
N ILE A 89 -16.20 6.82 -6.59
CA ILE A 89 -15.22 6.16 -5.73
C ILE A 89 -15.05 4.69 -6.09
N ALA A 90 -16.15 3.98 -6.36
CA ALA A 90 -16.11 2.60 -6.81
C ALA A 90 -15.60 2.54 -8.25
N GLY A 91 -16.16 3.38 -9.11
CA GLY A 91 -15.89 3.36 -10.54
C GLY A 91 -16.54 2.16 -11.23
N PRO A 92 -16.36 2.03 -12.55
CA PRO A 92 -17.02 1.01 -13.35
C PRO A 92 -16.54 -0.42 -13.01
N ASP A 93 -17.48 -1.31 -12.73
CA ASP A 93 -17.30 -2.76 -12.58
C ASP A 93 -18.52 -3.44 -13.21
N ALA A 94 -18.47 -3.61 -14.54
CA ALA A 94 -19.63 -4.05 -15.31
C ALA A 94 -20.00 -5.52 -15.04
N ASN A 95 -19.00 -6.37 -14.81
CA ASN A 95 -19.19 -7.80 -14.55
C ASN A 95 -19.42 -8.12 -13.05
N LYS A 96 -19.36 -7.11 -12.18
CA LYS A 96 -19.58 -7.19 -10.72
C LYS A 96 -18.63 -8.17 -10.05
N ASN A 97 -17.41 -8.27 -10.57
CA ASN A 97 -16.39 -9.09 -9.97
C ASN A 97 -15.62 -8.32 -8.88
N GLY A 98 -16.01 -7.10 -8.51
CA GLY A 98 -15.34 -6.32 -7.47
C GLY A 98 -13.96 -5.80 -7.88
N VAL A 99 -13.58 -5.93 -9.15
CA VAL A 99 -12.41 -5.30 -9.77
C VAL A 99 -12.91 -4.25 -10.76
N ARG A 100 -12.29 -3.07 -10.72
CA ARG A 100 -12.65 -2.01 -11.66
C ARG A 100 -12.22 -2.38 -13.08
N ASP A 101 -13.07 -2.09 -14.07
CA ASP A 101 -12.91 -2.57 -15.46
C ASP A 101 -11.58 -2.12 -16.10
N ASP A 102 -11.08 -0.92 -15.78
CA ASP A 102 -9.79 -0.40 -16.27
C ASP A 102 -8.58 -1.16 -15.69
N ILE A 103 -8.66 -1.57 -14.43
CA ILE A 103 -7.65 -2.38 -13.75
C ILE A 103 -7.65 -3.81 -14.30
N GLU A 104 -8.83 -4.41 -14.46
CA GLU A 104 -8.97 -5.74 -15.08
C GLU A 104 -8.41 -5.74 -16.51
N ALA A 105 -8.76 -4.73 -17.31
CA ALA A 105 -8.24 -4.58 -18.67
C ALA A 105 -6.71 -4.47 -18.68
N TRP A 106 -6.13 -3.66 -17.78
CA TRP A 106 -4.67 -3.54 -17.66
C TRP A 106 -4.01 -4.85 -17.25
N ILE A 107 -4.56 -5.56 -16.25
CA ILE A 107 -4.08 -6.89 -15.86
C ILE A 107 -4.12 -7.83 -17.07
N GLY A 108 -5.18 -7.76 -17.88
CA GLY A 108 -5.35 -8.46 -19.15
C GLY A 108 -4.19 -8.30 -20.14
N THR A 109 -3.53 -7.14 -20.14
CA THR A 109 -2.38 -6.87 -21.04
C THR A 109 -1.05 -7.46 -20.58
N LEU A 110 -0.97 -7.93 -19.33
CA LEU A 110 0.27 -8.45 -18.76
C LEU A 110 0.60 -9.83 -19.32
N ASP A 111 1.87 -10.02 -19.68
CA ASP A 111 2.45 -11.32 -20.03
C ASP A 111 2.75 -12.11 -18.74
N VAL A 112 1.70 -12.69 -18.17
CA VAL A 112 1.72 -13.50 -16.95
C VAL A 112 0.88 -14.76 -17.16
N THR A 113 1.22 -15.81 -16.41
CA THR A 113 0.45 -17.06 -16.42
C THR A 113 -0.95 -16.86 -15.84
N GLU A 114 -1.88 -17.76 -16.14
CA GLU A 114 -3.24 -17.72 -15.58
C GLU A 114 -3.27 -17.67 -14.03
N PRO A 115 -2.53 -18.55 -13.31
CA PRO A 115 -2.49 -18.47 -11.84
C PRO A 115 -1.97 -17.14 -11.30
N GLN A 116 -0.99 -16.54 -11.98
CA GLN A 116 -0.47 -15.22 -11.64
C GLN A 116 -1.49 -14.12 -11.91
N ARG A 117 -2.21 -14.20 -13.03
CA ARG A 117 -3.31 -13.29 -13.37
C ARG A 117 -4.41 -13.33 -12.31
N LYS A 118 -4.82 -14.52 -11.87
CA LYS A 118 -5.80 -14.69 -10.80
C LYS A 118 -5.33 -14.06 -9.48
N ALA A 119 -4.07 -14.25 -9.10
CA ALA A 119 -3.52 -13.61 -7.91
C ALA A 119 -3.54 -12.07 -7.99
N LEU A 120 -3.26 -11.49 -9.17
CA LEU A 120 -3.40 -10.05 -9.40
C LEU A 120 -4.85 -9.57 -9.36
N MET A 121 -5.80 -10.37 -9.87
CA MET A 121 -7.23 -10.06 -9.77
C MET A 121 -7.73 -10.12 -8.32
N GLN A 122 -7.22 -11.05 -7.51
CA GLN A 122 -7.50 -11.12 -6.08
C GLN A 122 -6.95 -9.90 -5.34
N ASP A 123 -5.73 -9.47 -5.65
CA ASP A 123 -5.12 -8.24 -5.09
C ASP A 123 -5.93 -7.00 -5.46
N ALA A 124 -6.30 -6.85 -6.73
CA ALA A 124 -7.13 -5.74 -7.20
C ALA A 124 -8.48 -5.67 -6.50
N ARG A 125 -9.14 -6.81 -6.30
CA ARG A 125 -10.41 -6.89 -5.57
C ARG A 125 -10.27 -6.51 -4.11
N ALA A 126 -9.20 -6.98 -3.45
CA ALA A 126 -8.91 -6.66 -2.06
C ALA A 126 -8.63 -5.15 -1.88
N LEU A 127 -7.85 -4.56 -2.79
CA LEU A 127 -7.56 -3.12 -2.79
C LEU A 127 -8.82 -2.29 -3.09
N GLN A 128 -9.64 -2.70 -4.05
CA GLN A 128 -10.90 -2.01 -4.37
C GLN A 128 -11.85 -1.97 -3.16
N GLN A 129 -11.88 -3.02 -2.33
CA GLN A 129 -12.67 -3.06 -1.11
C GLN A 129 -12.32 -1.93 -0.13
N THR A 130 -11.06 -1.47 -0.11
CA THR A 130 -10.63 -0.37 0.78
C THR A 130 -11.34 0.94 0.51
N LEU A 131 -11.82 1.14 -0.72
CA LEU A 131 -12.53 2.33 -1.16
C LEU A 131 -14.02 2.31 -0.79
N ILE A 132 -14.62 1.12 -0.70
CA ILE A 132 -16.08 0.95 -0.56
C ILE A 132 -16.53 0.37 0.78
N VAL A 133 -15.61 -0.12 1.62
CA VAL A 133 -15.94 -0.65 2.96
C VAL A 133 -16.59 0.41 3.87
N ASP A 134 -17.52 0.02 4.74
CA ASP A 134 -18.00 0.92 5.78
C ASP A 134 -16.90 1.15 6.83
N LEU A 135 -16.44 2.40 6.95
CA LEU A 135 -15.36 2.77 7.88
C LEU A 135 -15.82 2.84 9.35
N THR A 136 -17.13 2.83 9.61
CA THR A 136 -17.68 2.79 10.97
C THR A 136 -17.77 1.37 11.52
N ASP A 137 -17.80 0.38 10.63
CA ASP A 137 -17.76 -1.04 10.97
C ASP A 137 -16.31 -1.53 11.10
N LYS A 138 -15.84 -1.62 12.34
CA LYS A 138 -14.48 -2.09 12.65
C LYS A 138 -14.22 -3.52 12.18
N ALA A 139 -15.22 -4.39 12.20
CA ALA A 139 -15.06 -5.76 11.76
C ALA A 139 -14.91 -5.82 10.22
N ALA A 140 -15.72 -5.04 9.49
CA ALA A 140 -15.59 -4.93 8.05
C ALA A 140 -14.22 -4.32 7.64
N VAL A 141 -13.75 -3.30 8.36
CA VAL A 141 -12.42 -2.71 8.15
C VAL A 141 -11.31 -3.74 8.42
N GLN A 142 -11.43 -4.54 9.49
CA GLN A 142 -10.48 -5.63 9.78
C GLN A 142 -10.46 -6.68 8.67
N GLN A 143 -11.64 -7.12 8.23
CA GLN A 143 -11.78 -8.11 7.18
C GLN A 143 -11.21 -7.63 5.84
N ALA A 144 -11.34 -6.35 5.50
CA ALA A 144 -10.70 -5.78 4.32
C ALA A 144 -9.17 -5.88 4.38
N GLY A 145 -8.57 -5.64 5.56
CA GLY A 145 -7.13 -5.83 5.77
C GLY A 145 -6.69 -7.29 5.66
N GLU A 146 -7.50 -8.22 6.18
CA GLU A 146 -7.25 -9.66 6.04
C GLU A 146 -7.31 -10.13 4.59
N LYS A 147 -8.24 -9.59 3.78
CA LYS A 147 -8.30 -9.87 2.34
C LYS A 147 -7.03 -9.39 1.60
N ILE A 148 -6.48 -8.23 1.98
CA ILE A 148 -5.19 -7.77 1.43
C ILE A 148 -4.07 -8.76 1.80
N MET A 149 -3.99 -9.20 3.05
CA MET A 149 -2.97 -10.17 3.47
C MET A 149 -3.13 -11.54 2.80
N ALA A 150 -4.38 -11.98 2.57
CA ALA A 150 -4.67 -13.18 1.79
C ALA A 150 -4.19 -13.04 0.32
N ALA A 151 -4.41 -11.88 -0.30
CA ALA A 151 -3.92 -11.60 -1.65
C ALA A 151 -2.39 -11.57 -1.71
N VAL A 152 -1.73 -10.93 -0.72
CA VAL A 152 -0.26 -10.92 -0.60
C VAL A 152 0.31 -12.32 -0.46
N ASN A 153 -0.29 -13.17 0.39
CA ASN A 153 0.15 -14.55 0.56
C ASN A 153 0.00 -15.34 -0.76
N CYS A 154 -1.16 -15.23 -1.43
CA CYS A 154 -1.36 -15.87 -2.73
C CYS A 154 -0.36 -15.36 -3.78
N GLY A 155 -0.08 -14.06 -3.80
CA GLY A 155 0.94 -13.47 -4.66
C GLY A 155 2.34 -14.07 -4.41
N GLY A 156 2.69 -14.30 -3.15
CA GLY A 156 3.90 -15.03 -2.74
C GLY A 156 3.98 -16.45 -3.31
N ASP A 157 2.86 -17.17 -3.26
CA ASP A 157 2.80 -18.56 -3.76
C ASP A 157 2.83 -18.65 -5.29
N ARG A 158 2.25 -17.66 -6.01
CA ARG A 158 2.14 -17.69 -7.49
C ARG A 158 3.29 -16.98 -8.22
N PHE A 159 4.04 -16.11 -7.55
CA PHE A 159 5.16 -15.39 -8.16
C PHE A 159 6.48 -15.73 -7.50
N THR A 160 7.38 -16.33 -8.27
CA THR A 160 8.79 -16.52 -7.88
C THR A 160 9.69 -15.78 -8.87
N PRO A 161 10.41 -14.73 -8.44
CA PRO A 161 10.47 -14.14 -7.10
C PRO A 161 9.25 -13.25 -6.77
N TYR A 162 8.90 -13.16 -5.48
CA TYR A 162 7.82 -12.30 -4.95
C TYR A 162 7.94 -10.83 -5.37
N ALA A 163 9.15 -10.34 -5.60
CA ALA A 163 9.39 -8.98 -6.09
C ALA A 163 8.62 -8.66 -7.38
N GLN A 164 8.33 -9.67 -8.23
CA GLN A 164 7.51 -9.47 -9.42
C GLN A 164 6.05 -9.16 -9.06
N PHE A 165 5.46 -9.93 -8.13
CA PHE A 165 4.11 -9.66 -7.62
C PHE A 165 4.06 -8.28 -6.97
N SER A 166 4.98 -7.98 -6.05
CA SER A 166 5.00 -6.70 -5.34
C SER A 166 5.08 -5.49 -6.29
N LYS A 167 5.86 -5.59 -7.39
CA LYS A 167 5.93 -4.54 -8.41
C LYS A 167 4.60 -4.34 -9.14
N LEU A 168 3.87 -5.42 -9.43
CA LEU A 168 2.57 -5.36 -10.12
C LEU A 168 1.46 -4.93 -9.17
N GLY A 169 1.41 -5.46 -7.94
CA GLY A 169 0.48 -5.04 -6.89
C GLY A 169 0.62 -3.56 -6.56
N GLY A 170 1.84 -3.02 -6.49
CA GLY A 170 2.05 -1.58 -6.33
C GLY A 170 1.48 -0.72 -7.47
N LYS A 171 1.42 -1.25 -8.70
CA LYS A 171 0.72 -0.60 -9.83
C LYS A 171 -0.80 -0.69 -9.68
N ILE A 172 -1.31 -1.84 -9.24
CA ILE A 172 -2.74 -2.04 -8.94
C ILE A 172 -3.19 -1.04 -7.87
N GLU A 173 -2.43 -0.90 -6.78
CA GLU A 173 -2.70 0.07 -5.71
C GLU A 173 -2.70 1.51 -6.24
N ALA A 174 -1.68 1.89 -7.03
CA ALA A 174 -1.60 3.22 -7.64
C ALA A 174 -2.77 3.50 -8.59
N MET A 175 -3.19 2.50 -9.38
CA MET A 175 -4.36 2.61 -10.24
C MET A 175 -5.65 2.67 -9.42
N THR A 176 -5.75 1.93 -8.31
CA THR A 176 -6.91 1.94 -7.40
C THR A 176 -7.13 3.34 -6.82
N ALA A 177 -6.07 4.00 -6.36
CA ALA A 177 -6.10 5.32 -5.74
C ALA A 177 -5.77 6.49 -6.72
N ASN A 178 -6.02 6.32 -8.02
CA ASN A 178 -5.55 7.22 -9.09
C ASN A 178 -6.22 8.60 -9.20
N THR A 179 -7.26 8.88 -8.41
CA THR A 179 -7.90 10.20 -8.33
C THR A 179 -7.75 10.78 -6.92
N ARG A 180 -7.89 12.10 -6.79
CA ARG A 180 -7.82 12.76 -5.48
C ARG A 180 -8.83 12.17 -4.50
N GLN A 181 -10.07 11.96 -4.93
CA GLN A 181 -11.14 11.44 -4.10
C GLN A 181 -10.86 10.00 -3.65
N ARG A 182 -10.33 9.15 -4.55
CA ARG A 182 -9.96 7.77 -4.21
C ARG A 182 -8.75 7.72 -3.28
N ALA A 183 -7.73 8.56 -3.51
CA ALA A 183 -6.58 8.68 -2.61
C ALA A 183 -7.00 9.15 -1.21
N GLU A 184 -7.85 10.16 -1.11
CA GLU A 184 -8.40 10.63 0.18
C GLU A 184 -9.18 9.53 0.89
N ARG A 185 -10.02 8.78 0.15
CA ARG A 185 -10.78 7.66 0.70
C ARG A 185 -9.89 6.49 1.14
N TYR A 186 -8.82 6.20 0.40
CA TYR A 186 -7.82 5.19 0.78
C TYR A 186 -7.05 5.59 2.05
N MET A 187 -6.66 6.87 2.17
CA MET A 187 -6.06 7.39 3.40
C MET A 187 -6.99 7.28 4.62
N GLN A 188 -8.30 7.49 4.43
CA GLN A 188 -9.29 7.30 5.51
C GLN A 188 -9.37 5.83 5.96
N TYR A 189 -9.33 4.88 5.03
CA TYR A 189 -9.22 3.46 5.35
C TYR A 189 -7.94 3.14 6.14
N ASN A 190 -6.78 3.63 5.68
CA ASN A 190 -5.51 3.44 6.37
C ASN A 190 -5.53 4.04 7.78
N LYS A 191 -6.16 5.21 7.95
CA LYS A 191 -6.38 5.82 9.27
C LYS A 191 -7.28 4.95 10.16
N ALA A 192 -8.37 4.41 9.63
CA ALA A 192 -9.27 3.52 10.38
C ALA A 192 -8.58 2.20 10.79
N ARG A 193 -7.62 1.74 10.00
CA ARG A 193 -6.77 0.57 10.29
C ARG A 193 -5.61 0.85 11.24
N SER A 194 -5.30 2.12 11.52
CA SER A 194 -4.13 2.48 12.33
C SER A 194 -4.20 1.84 13.72
N GLY A 195 -3.12 1.16 14.12
CA GLY A 195 -3.03 0.44 15.39
C GLY A 195 -3.64 -0.97 15.40
N SER A 196 -4.22 -1.42 14.28
CA SER A 196 -4.63 -2.82 14.11
C SER A 196 -3.44 -3.73 13.75
N SER A 197 -3.61 -5.04 13.91
CA SER A 197 -2.65 -6.05 13.49
C SER A 197 -3.36 -7.11 12.64
N THR A 198 -2.66 -7.62 11.62
CA THR A 198 -3.11 -8.74 10.80
C THR A 198 -1.94 -9.67 10.59
N THR A 199 -2.19 -10.97 10.75
CA THR A 199 -1.18 -12.02 10.54
C THR A 199 -1.21 -12.44 9.07
N LEU A 200 -0.03 -12.68 8.49
CA LEU A 200 0.06 -13.33 7.18
C LEU A 200 -0.45 -14.78 7.33
N PRO A 201 -1.44 -15.22 6.55
CA PRO A 201 -1.93 -16.60 6.61
C PRO A 201 -0.82 -17.62 6.33
N SER A 202 -0.92 -18.82 6.91
CA SER A 202 0.03 -19.92 6.71
C SER A 202 -0.51 -21.04 5.81
N TYR A 203 -1.66 -20.83 5.19
CA TYR A 203 -2.36 -21.77 4.32
C TYR A 203 -2.55 -21.16 2.92
N ASP A 204 -2.95 -21.96 1.92
CA ASP A 204 -3.24 -21.46 0.57
C ASP A 204 -4.46 -20.51 0.60
N THR A 205 -4.21 -19.25 0.28
CA THR A 205 -5.21 -18.18 0.27
C THR A 205 -5.67 -17.79 -1.13
N CYS A 206 -5.21 -18.48 -2.16
CA CYS A 206 -5.59 -18.16 -3.52
C CYS A 206 -7.06 -18.47 -3.78
N GLU A 207 -7.76 -17.50 -4.36
CA GLU A 207 -9.13 -17.69 -4.83
C GLU A 207 -9.16 -18.68 -6.02
N PRO A 208 -10.24 -19.49 -6.15
CA PRO A 208 -10.35 -20.53 -7.18
C PRO A 208 -10.37 -19.99 -8.63
#